data_AF-A0A2V1DBY7-F1
#
_entry.id   AF-A0A2V1DBY7-F1
#
_cell.length_a   1.000
_cell.length_b   1.000
_cell.length_c   1.000
_cell.angle_alpha   90.00
_cell.angle_beta   90.00
_cell.angle_gamma   90.00
#
_symmetry.space_group_name_H-M   'P 1'
#
loop_
_entity.id
_entity.type
_entity.pdbx_description
1 polymer ?
#
loop_
_entity_poly.entity_id
_entity_poly.type
_entity_poly.pdbx_seq_one_letter_code
_entity_poly.pdbx_strand_id
1 'polypeptide(L)'
;MSSTRFAPSDRGIIAQPYDPCQLFGDGDIYGIGDDITSARLGLTVISIALFINLCVNSTGNGVVILDWTIVIQLVIFIPLYVLWRPIFFYRASRRLANKKPEGHISSNSEAEALTESYISLQSALLTLKDPIRYDRGYDAACDDLRTAVVNFMDSLTSGDRPPPSISLFQASQPRNSMNNLRALRNCYVEKMEDIYSQNEQTTMQLKELVEMTEQQAVKLAGLQRQEHAIRIRVMRDHESLWRHERTSMAITIATWVAYMCAGPWIYFKATNKGRKEGCDVKFRTLIFPISVYNRAYITYLRVLACFGFALVPIGVFAVGSFLYRGVQFRFQVTKPEKISDNSRTALSNDNTTEMRNILEPTKEEIEQLSKKVYEEVENLRRFIYRRIAVPFCICFLVVTAVSVELTIKTNNIDLSESSILSTSQLLPLLVACFTASPVFFHGIVESMNDERKEADEKSFGA
;
A
#
# COMPACT_ATOMS: atom_id res chain seq x y z
N MET A 1 -29.01 12.03 -12.27
CA MET A 1 -29.98 12.57 -11.30
C MET A 1 -29.30 13.75 -10.62
N SER A 2 -29.82 14.97 -10.73
CA SER A 2 -29.20 16.11 -10.03
C SER A 2 -29.54 16.03 -8.54
N SER A 3 -28.52 16.08 -7.69
CA SER A 3 -28.62 15.99 -6.23
C SER A 3 -29.01 17.35 -5.62
N THR A 4 -30.12 17.91 -6.05
CA THR A 4 -30.67 19.13 -5.48
C THR A 4 -31.65 18.75 -4.37
N ARG A 5 -31.36 19.13 -3.12
CA ARG A 5 -32.33 19.05 -2.02
C ARG A 5 -32.80 20.44 -1.66
N PHE A 6 -34.09 20.51 -1.38
CA PHE A 6 -34.78 21.72 -0.99
C PHE A 6 -34.75 21.81 0.54
N ALA A 7 -34.04 22.80 1.06
CA ALA A 7 -33.96 23.06 2.50
C ALA A 7 -34.91 24.21 2.88
N PRO A 8 -35.68 24.09 3.97
CA PRO A 8 -36.48 25.19 4.48
C PRO A 8 -35.57 26.27 5.05
N SER A 9 -35.74 27.50 4.56
CA SER A 9 -35.18 28.73 5.11
C SER A 9 -36.33 29.58 5.63
N ASP A 10 -36.05 30.47 6.60
CA ASP A 10 -37.05 31.38 7.19
C ASP A 10 -37.76 32.29 6.16
N ARG A 11 -37.28 32.32 4.91
CA ARG A 11 -37.87 33.07 3.79
C ARG A 11 -38.35 32.21 2.61
N GLY A 12 -38.43 30.89 2.77
CA GLY A 12 -38.95 29.98 1.76
C GLY A 12 -38.06 28.76 1.52
N ILE A 13 -38.46 27.93 0.57
CA ILE A 13 -37.74 26.72 0.20
C ILE A 13 -36.66 27.09 -0.83
N ILE A 14 -35.39 27.09 -0.41
CA ILE A 14 -34.27 27.42 -1.28
C ILE A 14 -33.70 26.12 -1.84
N ALA A 15 -33.58 26.03 -3.16
CA ALA A 15 -32.78 25.00 -3.81
C ALA A 15 -31.32 25.33 -3.52
N GLN A 16 -30.77 24.79 -2.44
CA GLN A 16 -29.34 24.84 -2.24
C GLN A 16 -28.73 23.71 -3.07
N PRO A 17 -27.69 23.97 -3.89
CA PRO A 17 -26.81 22.90 -4.30
C PRO A 17 -26.35 22.26 -2.98
N TYR A 18 -26.69 21.00 -2.78
CA TYR A 18 -26.07 20.24 -1.72
C TYR A 18 -24.63 20.17 -2.16
N ASP A 19 -23.76 21.00 -1.57
CA ASP A 19 -22.33 20.74 -1.65
C ASP A 19 -22.22 19.29 -1.20
N PRO A 20 -21.90 18.33 -2.10
CA PRO A 20 -21.57 17.01 -1.61
C PRO A 20 -20.52 17.30 -0.54
N CYS A 21 -20.64 16.71 0.65
CA CYS A 21 -19.53 16.72 1.57
C CYS A 21 -18.33 16.20 0.76
N GLN A 22 -17.51 17.10 0.19
CA GLN A 22 -16.33 16.80 -0.62
C GLN A 22 -15.21 16.23 0.26
N LEU A 23 -15.54 15.89 1.50
CA LEU A 23 -14.84 14.91 2.29
C LEU A 23 -14.91 13.56 1.58
N PHE A 24 -13.96 13.37 0.66
CA PHE A 24 -13.60 12.14 -0.02
C PHE A 24 -14.66 11.63 -1.02
N GLY A 25 -14.50 11.89 -2.32
CA GLY A 25 -15.27 11.07 -3.25
C GLY A 25 -15.30 11.37 -4.73
N ASP A 26 -14.98 12.59 -5.19
CA ASP A 26 -14.86 12.77 -6.63
C ASP A 26 -13.55 12.10 -7.08
N GLY A 27 -13.67 11.06 -7.90
CA GLY A 27 -12.54 10.30 -8.44
C GLY A 27 -11.53 11.14 -9.23
N ASP A 28 -11.87 12.41 -9.45
CA ASP A 28 -11.09 13.43 -10.15
C ASP A 28 -10.10 14.18 -9.24
N ILE A 29 -10.11 13.96 -7.91
CA ILE A 29 -9.32 14.74 -6.93
C ILE A 29 -7.79 14.75 -7.19
N TYR A 30 -7.27 13.91 -8.09
CA TYR A 30 -5.87 14.04 -8.53
C TYR A 30 -5.64 14.11 -10.04
N GLY A 31 -6.67 14.06 -10.91
CA GLY A 31 -6.51 14.01 -12.38
C GLY A 31 -5.85 12.75 -12.96
N ILE A 32 -4.97 12.12 -12.18
CA ILE A 32 -4.17 10.93 -12.54
C ILE A 32 -5.04 9.74 -12.99
N GLY A 33 -6.29 9.64 -12.52
CA GLY A 33 -7.23 8.58 -12.91
C GLY A 33 -7.59 8.61 -14.39
N ASP A 34 -7.83 9.80 -14.94
CA ASP A 34 -8.22 10.01 -16.32
C ASP A 34 -7.05 9.83 -17.28
N ASP A 35 -5.85 10.23 -16.87
CA ASP A 35 -4.65 10.14 -17.71
C ASP A 35 -4.25 8.71 -18.01
N ILE A 36 -4.35 7.84 -17.01
CA ILE A 36 -4.00 6.42 -17.16
C ILE A 36 -5.03 5.71 -18.01
N THR A 37 -6.30 6.07 -17.82
CA THR A 37 -7.40 5.56 -18.62
C THR A 37 -7.21 5.96 -20.08
N SER A 38 -6.83 7.22 -20.33
CA SER A 38 -6.55 7.74 -21.67
C SER A 38 -5.34 7.10 -22.32
N ALA A 39 -4.21 6.98 -21.60
CA ALA A 39 -3.00 6.32 -22.11
C ALA A 39 -3.27 4.85 -22.46
N ARG A 40 -4.04 4.14 -21.63
CA ARG A 40 -4.41 2.75 -21.88
C ARG A 40 -5.35 2.61 -23.08
N LEU A 41 -6.39 3.44 -23.15
CA LEU A 41 -7.29 3.46 -24.29
C LEU A 41 -6.51 3.73 -25.58
N GLY A 42 -5.59 4.70 -25.55
CA GLY A 42 -4.63 4.97 -26.60
C GLY A 42 -3.90 3.69 -27.01
N LEU A 43 -3.16 3.05 -26.09
CA LEU A 43 -2.42 1.82 -26.35
C LEU A 43 -3.28 0.68 -26.90
N THR A 44 -4.51 0.51 -26.41
CA THR A 44 -5.45 -0.48 -26.95
C THR A 44 -5.81 -0.16 -28.40
N VAL A 45 -6.11 1.10 -28.71
CA VAL A 45 -6.40 1.55 -30.08
C VAL A 45 -5.19 1.36 -31.00
N ILE A 46 -3.97 1.70 -30.56
CA ILE A 46 -2.75 1.42 -31.32
C ILE A 46 -2.62 -0.07 -31.61
N SER A 47 -2.77 -0.90 -30.58
CA SER A 47 -2.58 -2.35 -30.67
C SER A 47 -3.53 -2.98 -31.69
N ILE A 48 -4.79 -2.56 -31.68
CA ILE A 48 -5.81 -2.98 -32.66
C ILE A 48 -5.48 -2.46 -34.06
N ALA A 49 -5.12 -1.18 -34.20
CA ALA A 49 -4.77 -0.59 -35.49
C ALA A 49 -3.55 -1.28 -36.13
N LEU A 50 -2.51 -1.54 -35.34
CA LEU A 50 -1.33 -2.29 -35.78
C LEU A 50 -1.69 -3.73 -36.15
N PHE A 51 -2.59 -4.37 -35.41
CA PHE A 51 -3.04 -5.73 -35.72
C PHE A 51 -3.76 -5.80 -37.06
N ILE A 52 -4.70 -4.87 -37.29
CA ILE A 52 -5.43 -4.76 -38.56
C ILE A 52 -4.44 -4.49 -39.71
N ASN A 53 -3.52 -3.54 -39.53
CA ASN A 53 -2.51 -3.22 -40.55
C ASN A 53 -1.63 -4.42 -40.88
N LEU A 54 -1.20 -5.19 -39.87
CA LEU A 54 -0.48 -6.44 -40.10
C LEU A 54 -1.30 -7.46 -40.87
N CYS A 55 -2.58 -7.62 -40.54
CA CYS A 55 -3.45 -8.55 -41.25
C CYS A 55 -3.60 -8.17 -42.73
N VAL A 56 -3.79 -6.87 -43.01
CA VAL A 56 -3.86 -6.34 -44.38
C VAL A 56 -2.53 -6.57 -45.12
N ASN A 57 -1.40 -6.17 -44.54
CA ASN A 57 -0.08 -6.32 -45.17
C ASN A 57 0.29 -7.79 -45.39
N SER A 58 -0.19 -8.69 -44.52
CA SER A 58 0.01 -10.14 -44.68
C SER A 58 -0.65 -10.72 -45.93
N THR A 59 -1.68 -10.06 -46.47
CA THR A 59 -2.33 -10.49 -47.71
C THR A 59 -1.53 -10.10 -48.96
N GLY A 60 -0.73 -9.03 -48.88
CA GLY A 60 0.14 -8.58 -49.97
C GLY A 60 1.36 -9.46 -50.23
N ASN A 61 2.17 -9.09 -51.24
CA ASN A 61 3.42 -9.76 -51.62
C ASN A 61 4.65 -9.28 -50.81
N GLY A 62 4.43 -8.62 -49.67
CA GLY A 62 5.50 -8.10 -48.80
C GLY A 62 6.19 -9.19 -47.97
N VAL A 63 7.29 -8.81 -47.29
CA VAL A 63 8.05 -9.68 -46.39
C VAL A 63 7.33 -9.76 -45.03
N VAL A 64 6.24 -10.53 -45.00
CA VAL A 64 5.31 -10.62 -43.85
C VAL A 64 6.03 -10.93 -42.53
N ILE A 65 7.02 -11.81 -42.55
CA ILE A 65 7.72 -12.23 -41.34
C ILE A 65 8.46 -11.09 -40.63
N LEU A 66 8.96 -10.10 -41.37
CA LEU A 66 9.68 -8.97 -40.78
C LEU A 66 8.71 -8.06 -40.02
N ASP A 67 7.60 -7.69 -40.67
CA ASP A 67 6.55 -6.85 -40.09
C ASP A 67 6.03 -7.46 -38.79
N TRP A 68 5.72 -8.76 -38.81
CA TRP A 68 5.21 -9.45 -37.62
C TRP A 68 6.25 -9.54 -36.51
N THR A 69 7.53 -9.80 -36.83
CA THR A 69 8.57 -9.91 -35.79
C THR A 69 8.79 -8.58 -35.07
N ILE A 70 8.78 -7.46 -35.81
CA ILE A 70 8.95 -6.11 -35.24
C ILE A 70 7.70 -5.72 -34.44
N VAL A 71 6.52 -5.86 -35.03
CA VAL A 71 5.27 -5.40 -34.41
C VAL A 71 4.87 -6.27 -33.23
N ILE A 72 5.11 -7.59 -33.26
CA ILE A 72 4.85 -8.47 -32.10
C ILE A 72 5.66 -7.99 -30.89
N GLN A 73 6.93 -7.60 -31.06
CA GLN A 73 7.73 -7.12 -29.94
C GLN A 73 7.14 -5.83 -29.36
N LEU A 74 6.76 -4.87 -30.20
CA LEU A 74 6.11 -3.65 -29.71
C LEU A 74 4.78 -3.94 -29.00
N VAL A 75 3.93 -4.78 -29.59
CA VAL A 75 2.56 -5.00 -29.12
C VAL A 75 2.47 -5.94 -27.93
N ILE A 76 3.41 -6.88 -27.75
CA ILE A 76 3.45 -7.73 -26.56
C ILE A 76 4.10 -6.98 -25.39
N PHE A 77 5.23 -6.31 -25.61
CA PHE A 77 6.00 -5.74 -24.51
C PHE A 77 5.46 -4.40 -24.00
N ILE A 78 4.92 -3.52 -24.87
CA ILE A 78 4.39 -2.22 -24.43
C ILE A 78 3.18 -2.37 -23.50
N PRO A 79 2.18 -3.24 -23.75
CA PRO A 79 1.06 -3.40 -22.83
C PRO A 79 1.38 -4.33 -21.64
N LEU A 80 2.48 -5.11 -21.68
CA LEU A 80 3.00 -5.84 -20.51
C LEU A 80 3.27 -4.89 -19.34
N TYR A 81 3.74 -3.68 -19.63
CA TYR A 81 3.85 -2.58 -18.67
C TYR A 81 2.50 -2.20 -18.04
N VAL A 82 1.45 -2.09 -18.86
CA VAL A 82 0.10 -1.73 -18.39
C VAL A 82 -0.45 -2.80 -17.45
N LEU A 83 -0.16 -4.09 -17.72
CA LEU A 83 -0.61 -5.21 -16.89
C LEU A 83 0.23 -5.46 -15.64
N TRP A 84 1.52 -5.11 -15.65
CA TRP A 84 2.39 -5.27 -14.49
C TRP A 84 1.96 -4.40 -13.31
N ARG A 85 1.51 -3.18 -13.61
CA ARG A 85 1.06 -2.21 -12.60
C ARG A 85 -0.06 -2.75 -11.68
N PRO A 86 -1.20 -3.27 -12.17
CA PRO A 86 -2.24 -3.86 -11.33
C PRO A 86 -1.75 -4.99 -10.46
N ILE A 87 -1.00 -5.92 -11.04
CA ILE A 87 -0.64 -7.16 -10.36
C ILE A 87 0.35 -6.86 -9.24
N PHE A 88 1.35 -6.01 -9.51
CA PHE A 88 2.35 -5.66 -8.51
C PHE A 88 1.78 -4.73 -7.45
N PHE A 89 0.96 -3.74 -7.85
CA PHE A 89 0.30 -2.85 -6.91
C PHE A 89 -0.67 -3.62 -6.01
N TYR A 90 -1.55 -4.46 -6.57
CA TYR A 90 -2.46 -5.29 -5.77
C TYR A 90 -1.70 -6.17 -4.76
N ARG A 91 -0.58 -6.77 -5.15
CA ARG A 91 0.26 -7.55 -4.24
C ARG A 91 0.93 -6.69 -3.17
N ALA A 92 1.49 -5.54 -3.55
CA ALA A 92 2.15 -4.63 -2.63
C ALA A 92 1.15 -4.03 -1.63
N SER A 93 0.00 -3.55 -2.12
CA SER A 93 -1.14 -3.10 -1.34
C SER A 93 -1.65 -4.17 -0.39
N ARG A 94 -1.79 -5.42 -0.85
CA ARG A 94 -2.20 -6.52 0.02
C ARG A 94 -1.15 -6.83 1.09
N ARG A 95 0.14 -6.72 0.77
CA ARG A 95 1.22 -6.84 1.76
C ARG A 95 1.15 -5.71 2.79
N LEU A 96 0.89 -4.48 2.36
CA LEU A 96 0.68 -3.34 3.27
C LEU A 96 -0.58 -3.50 4.13
N ALA A 97 -1.67 -4.02 3.57
CA ALA A 97 -2.89 -4.30 4.33
C ALA A 97 -2.70 -5.43 5.35
N ASN A 98 -1.89 -6.43 5.01
CA ASN A 98 -1.59 -7.57 5.87
C ASN A 98 -0.41 -7.34 6.81
N LYS A 99 0.37 -6.25 6.63
CA LYS A 99 1.43 -5.90 7.55
C LYS A 99 0.73 -5.52 8.85
N LYS A 100 0.68 -6.48 9.78
CA LYS A 100 0.25 -6.25 11.15
C LYS A 100 1.02 -5.02 11.61
N PRO A 101 0.39 -4.01 12.23
CA PRO A 101 1.14 -2.90 12.79
C PRO A 101 2.23 -3.54 13.63
N GLU A 102 3.48 -3.41 13.17
CA GLU A 102 4.66 -3.79 13.93
C GLU A 102 4.67 -2.78 15.06
N GLY A 103 3.83 -3.04 16.06
CA GLY A 103 3.87 -2.33 17.31
C GLY A 103 5.29 -2.53 17.80
N HIS A 104 6.02 -1.42 17.88
CA HIS A 104 7.03 -1.20 18.89
C HIS A 104 6.38 -1.46 20.27
N ILE A 105 6.07 -2.72 20.54
CA ILE A 105 5.77 -3.24 21.87
C ILE A 105 7.11 -3.71 22.41
N SER A 106 8.03 -2.76 22.55
CA SER A 106 9.15 -2.87 23.48
C SER A 106 8.81 -2.18 24.80
N SER A 107 7.70 -1.43 24.86
CA SER A 107 7.24 -0.75 26.08
C SER A 107 6.39 -1.64 27.00
N ASN A 108 5.87 -2.78 26.52
CA ASN A 108 5.13 -3.67 27.41
C ASN A 108 6.06 -4.45 28.34
N SER A 109 7.31 -4.75 27.99
CA SER A 109 8.15 -5.53 28.93
C SER A 109 8.50 -4.73 30.18
N GLU A 110 8.70 -3.41 30.07
CA GLU A 110 8.94 -2.56 31.24
C GLU A 110 7.67 -2.34 32.06
N ALA A 111 6.53 -2.07 31.42
CA ALA A 111 5.27 -1.89 32.13
C ALA A 111 4.79 -3.20 32.80
N GLU A 112 4.97 -4.34 32.14
CA GLU A 112 4.62 -5.67 32.65
C GLU A 112 5.59 -6.07 33.79
N ALA A 113 6.89 -5.78 33.68
CA ALA A 113 7.85 -5.97 34.77
C ALA A 113 7.57 -5.09 35.99
N LEU A 114 7.18 -3.82 35.79
CA LEU A 114 6.78 -2.92 36.88
C LEU A 114 5.50 -3.41 37.57
N THR A 115 4.54 -3.92 36.79
CA THR A 115 3.28 -4.44 37.31
C THR A 115 3.50 -5.73 38.12
N GLU A 116 4.32 -6.66 37.63
CA GLU A 116 4.68 -7.87 38.37
C GLU A 116 5.45 -7.55 39.67
N SER A 117 6.38 -6.60 39.62
CA SER A 117 7.14 -6.16 40.80
C SER A 117 6.26 -5.50 41.86
N TYR A 118 5.29 -4.68 41.45
CA TYR A 118 4.31 -4.06 42.35
C TYR A 118 3.36 -5.09 43.00
N ILE A 119 2.85 -6.06 42.23
CA ILE A 119 2.00 -7.13 42.75
C ILE A 119 2.77 -7.98 43.77
N SER A 120 4.04 -8.27 43.52
CA SER A 120 4.92 -8.99 44.46
C SER A 120 5.09 -8.20 45.78
N LEU A 121 5.37 -6.90 45.70
CA LEU A 121 5.50 -6.03 46.88
C LEU A 121 4.20 -5.97 47.69
N GLN A 122 3.06 -5.81 47.02
CA GLN A 122 1.75 -5.76 47.67
C GLN A 122 1.41 -7.08 48.35
N SER A 123 1.75 -8.22 47.73
CA SER A 123 1.58 -9.54 48.32
C SER A 123 2.40 -9.70 49.60
N ALA A 124 3.68 -9.31 49.59
CA ALA A 124 4.57 -9.37 50.76
C ALA A 124 4.10 -8.49 51.92
N LEU A 125 3.59 -7.28 51.62
CA LEU A 125 2.99 -6.38 52.62
C LEU A 125 1.72 -6.96 53.24
N LEU A 126 0.89 -7.66 52.45
CA LEU A 126 -0.29 -8.36 52.96
C LEU A 126 0.11 -9.55 53.83
N THR A 127 1.14 -10.32 53.46
CA THR A 127 1.66 -11.41 54.30
C THR A 127 2.21 -10.93 55.63
N LEU A 128 2.64 -9.66 55.74
CA LEU A 128 3.10 -9.05 56.99
C LEU A 128 1.96 -8.71 57.97
N LYS A 129 0.75 -8.51 57.45
CA LYS A 129 -0.41 -8.06 58.22
C LYS A 129 -0.94 -9.14 59.17
N ASP A 130 -0.79 -10.41 58.79
CA ASP A 130 -1.27 -11.57 59.55
C ASP A 130 -0.34 -12.03 60.71
N PRO A 131 1.00 -12.09 60.58
CA PRO A 131 1.90 -12.52 61.66
C PRO A 131 2.09 -11.51 62.78
N ILE A 132 1.75 -10.23 62.59
CA ILE A 132 1.71 -9.24 63.70
C ILE A 132 0.65 -9.66 64.76
N ARG A 133 -0.26 -10.58 64.43
CA ARG A 133 -1.25 -11.14 65.35
C ARG A 133 -0.78 -12.40 66.10
N TYR A 134 0.31 -13.05 65.68
CA TYR A 134 0.85 -14.27 66.30
C TYR A 134 2.39 -14.22 66.36
N ASP A 135 2.92 -14.19 67.57
CA ASP A 135 4.32 -13.95 68.00
C ASP A 135 5.39 -14.96 67.51
N ARG A 136 5.17 -15.66 66.39
CA ARG A 136 6.13 -16.64 65.80
C ARG A 136 6.45 -16.45 64.32
N GLY A 137 5.91 -15.43 63.66
CA GLY A 137 6.14 -15.20 62.22
C GLY A 137 6.85 -13.90 61.86
N TYR A 138 7.20 -13.06 62.83
CA TYR A 138 7.66 -11.68 62.57
C TYR A 138 9.00 -11.63 61.84
N ASP A 139 10.00 -12.41 62.27
CA ASP A 139 11.33 -12.39 61.65
C ASP A 139 11.29 -12.91 60.19
N ALA A 140 10.53 -13.97 59.93
CA ALA A 140 10.33 -14.49 58.57
C ALA A 140 9.58 -13.48 57.68
N ALA A 141 8.56 -12.80 58.21
CA ALA A 141 7.84 -11.77 57.47
C ALA A 141 8.72 -10.55 57.19
N CYS A 142 9.59 -10.15 58.13
CA CYS A 142 10.57 -9.09 57.92
C CYS A 142 11.60 -9.45 56.86
N ASP A 143 12.07 -10.69 56.80
CA ASP A 143 12.99 -11.16 55.75
C ASP A 143 12.30 -11.22 54.37
N ASP A 144 11.04 -11.65 54.31
CA ASP A 144 10.23 -11.63 53.08
C ASP A 144 10.00 -10.20 52.58
N LEU A 145 9.68 -9.26 53.48
CA LEU A 145 9.51 -7.84 53.15
C LEU A 145 10.82 -7.22 52.68
N ARG A 146 11.93 -7.52 53.37
CA ARG A 146 13.25 -7.04 52.99
C ARG A 146 13.60 -7.51 51.58
N THR A 147 13.35 -8.78 51.29
CA THR A 147 13.60 -9.36 49.97
C THR A 147 12.71 -8.73 48.90
N ALA A 148 11.41 -8.52 49.18
CA ALA A 148 10.48 -7.86 48.26
C ALA A 148 10.86 -6.39 47.99
N VAL A 149 11.28 -5.64 49.01
CA VAL A 149 11.72 -4.25 48.88
C VAL A 149 13.03 -4.16 48.10
N VAL A 150 13.99 -5.06 48.35
CA VAL A 150 15.25 -5.10 47.58
C VAL A 150 14.96 -5.40 46.10
N ASN A 151 14.14 -6.41 45.80
CA ASN A 151 13.77 -6.75 44.41
C ASN A 151 13.02 -5.62 43.71
N PHE A 152 12.16 -4.88 44.42
CA PHE A 152 11.45 -3.71 43.88
C PHE A 152 12.39 -2.51 43.66
N MET A 153 13.33 -2.27 44.57
CA MET A 153 14.33 -1.22 44.40
C MET A 153 15.31 -1.55 43.27
N ASP A 154 15.70 -2.82 43.11
CA ASP A 154 16.56 -3.29 42.02
C ASP A 154 15.86 -3.18 40.66
N SER A 155 14.55 -3.45 40.58
CA SER A 155 13.77 -3.25 39.34
C SER A 155 13.68 -1.77 38.95
N LEU A 156 13.54 -0.86 39.93
CA LEU A 156 13.56 0.59 39.73
C LEU A 156 14.95 1.18 39.40
N THR A 157 16.03 0.51 39.82
CA THR A 157 17.42 1.01 39.67
C THR A 157 18.24 0.29 38.61
N SER A 158 17.63 -0.63 37.84
CA SER A 158 18.23 -1.32 36.70
C SER A 158 18.77 -0.40 35.58
N GLY A 159 18.61 0.92 35.70
CA GLY A 159 19.46 1.92 35.06
C GLY A 159 20.71 2.27 35.89
N ASP A 160 21.78 1.49 35.72
CA ASP A 160 23.21 1.85 35.90
C ASP A 160 23.64 2.67 37.15
N ARG A 161 22.97 2.56 38.30
CA ARG A 161 23.44 3.16 39.56
C ARG A 161 23.63 2.14 40.69
N PRO A 162 24.79 2.16 41.38
CA PRO A 162 25.06 1.20 42.45
C PRO A 162 24.24 1.50 43.72
N PRO A 163 23.81 0.46 44.45
CA PRO A 163 23.01 0.61 45.66
C PRO A 163 23.84 1.20 46.82
N PRO A 164 23.22 2.00 47.72
CA PRO A 164 23.90 2.54 48.89
C PRO A 164 24.16 1.44 49.94
N SER A 165 25.39 1.38 50.46
CA SER A 165 25.79 0.43 51.49
C SER A 165 25.17 0.76 52.85
N ILE A 166 24.17 -0.03 53.27
CA ILE A 166 23.56 0.08 54.61
C ILE A 166 24.45 -0.67 55.61
N SER A 167 25.21 0.09 56.41
CA SER A 167 25.96 -0.42 57.56
C SER A 167 25.43 0.26 58.83
N LEU A 168 24.48 -0.37 59.51
CA LEU A 168 24.04 0.06 60.84
C LEU A 168 23.22 -1.05 61.51
N PHE A 169 23.81 -1.70 62.51
CA PHE A 169 23.23 -2.03 63.83
C PHE A 169 24.13 -3.06 64.55
N GLN A 170 25.12 -2.57 65.30
CA GLN A 170 25.70 -3.30 66.43
C GLN A 170 25.16 -2.65 67.70
N ALA A 171 24.17 -3.28 68.34
CA ALA A 171 23.61 -2.80 69.60
C ALA A 171 24.14 -3.65 70.77
N SER A 172 24.92 -3.01 71.64
CA SER A 172 25.36 -3.50 72.94
C SER A 172 24.24 -3.40 74.00
N GLN A 173 24.23 -4.38 74.90
CA GLN A 173 23.33 -4.71 76.02
C GLN A 173 22.33 -3.67 76.60
N PRO A 174 21.09 -4.11 76.97
CA PRO A 174 20.10 -3.27 77.64
C PRO A 174 20.10 -3.47 79.17
N ARG A 175 20.38 -2.40 79.94
CA ARG A 175 19.91 -2.28 81.33
C ARG A 175 19.27 -0.90 81.50
N ASN A 176 18.07 -0.91 82.09
CA ASN A 176 17.05 0.16 82.17
C ASN A 176 16.16 0.26 80.92
N SER A 177 15.41 -0.82 80.66
CA SER A 177 14.69 -1.03 79.40
C SER A 177 13.24 -0.52 79.36
N MET A 178 12.55 -0.21 80.46
CA MET A 178 11.10 0.10 80.36
C MET A 178 10.79 1.47 79.72
N ASN A 179 11.50 2.53 80.11
CA ASN A 179 11.29 3.86 79.54
C ASN A 179 11.85 3.98 78.12
N ASN A 180 12.99 3.33 77.85
CA ASN A 180 13.56 3.26 76.50
C ASN A 180 12.69 2.41 75.56
N LEU A 181 12.07 1.33 76.04
CA LEU A 181 11.10 0.57 75.25
C LEU A 181 9.82 1.36 74.96
N ARG A 182 9.35 2.22 75.87
CA ARG A 182 8.22 3.13 75.57
C ARG A 182 8.59 4.20 74.56
N ALA A 183 9.76 4.82 74.69
CA ALA A 183 10.24 5.81 73.72
C ALA A 183 10.47 5.18 72.34
N LEU A 184 11.06 3.99 72.30
CA LEU A 184 11.25 3.21 71.06
C LEU A 184 9.91 2.82 70.44
N ARG A 185 8.93 2.37 71.25
CA ARG A 185 7.58 2.06 70.78
C ARG A 185 6.90 3.30 70.18
N ASN A 186 6.95 4.44 70.84
CA ASN A 186 6.32 5.66 70.33
C ASN A 186 6.99 6.14 69.03
N CYS A 187 8.32 6.12 68.97
CA CYS A 187 9.08 6.44 67.76
C CYS A 187 8.78 5.46 66.61
N TYR A 188 8.60 4.18 66.93
CA TYR A 188 8.22 3.15 65.95
C TYR A 188 6.80 3.37 65.43
N VAL A 189 5.83 3.65 66.32
CA VAL A 189 4.44 3.94 65.93
C VAL A 189 4.36 5.18 65.04
N GLU A 190 5.01 6.27 65.43
CA GLU A 190 5.08 7.51 64.63
C GLU A 190 5.72 7.27 63.26
N LYS A 191 6.84 6.53 63.22
CA LYS A 191 7.49 6.22 61.93
C LYS A 191 6.63 5.31 61.05
N MET A 192 5.88 4.38 61.64
CA MET A 192 4.96 3.51 60.91
C MET A 192 3.75 4.28 60.37
N GLU A 193 3.23 5.28 61.11
CA GLU A 193 2.17 6.17 60.62
C GLU A 193 2.67 7.04 59.45
N ASP A 194 3.88 7.59 59.54
CA ASP A 194 4.53 8.31 58.43
C ASP A 194 4.66 7.42 57.19
N ILE A 195 5.19 6.19 57.34
CA ILE A 195 5.35 5.24 56.24
C ILE A 195 3.99 4.86 55.65
N TYR A 196 2.97 4.67 56.49
CA TYR A 196 1.62 4.36 56.03
C TYR A 196 1.03 5.50 55.21
N SER A 197 1.13 6.74 55.70
CA SER A 197 0.65 7.93 54.97
C SER A 197 1.38 8.16 53.64
N GLN A 198 2.70 7.95 53.61
CA GLN A 198 3.51 8.04 52.39
C GLN A 198 3.17 6.93 51.38
N ASN A 199 2.95 5.71 51.87
CA ASN A 199 2.48 4.60 51.04
C ASN A 199 1.09 4.86 50.48
N GLU A 200 0.19 5.45 51.25
CA GLU A 200 -1.16 5.79 50.79
C GLU A 200 -1.11 6.84 49.67
N GLN A 201 -0.28 7.89 49.82
CA GLN A 201 -0.07 8.89 48.78
C GLN A 201 0.57 8.31 47.51
N THR A 202 1.57 7.44 47.66
CA THR A 202 2.23 6.78 46.53
C THR A 202 1.27 5.83 45.80
N THR A 203 0.42 5.13 46.55
CA THR A 203 -0.62 4.25 45.99
C THR A 203 -1.66 5.06 45.22
N MET A 204 -2.03 6.26 45.69
CA MET A 204 -2.93 7.15 44.95
C MET A 204 -2.31 7.65 43.65
N GLN A 205 -1.04 8.08 43.68
CA GLN A 205 -0.33 8.53 42.47
C GLN A 205 -0.15 7.39 41.45
N LEU A 206 0.16 6.18 41.93
CA LEU A 206 0.30 5.03 41.04
C LEU A 206 -1.03 4.63 40.41
N LYS A 207 -2.14 4.68 41.17
CA LYS A 207 -3.48 4.46 40.63
C LYS A 207 -3.83 5.46 39.53
N GLU A 208 -3.52 6.74 39.74
CA GLU A 208 -3.74 7.79 38.72
C GLU A 208 -2.88 7.56 37.47
N LEU A 209 -1.62 7.15 37.64
CA LEU A 209 -0.74 6.83 36.51
C LEU A 209 -1.25 5.62 35.73
N VAL A 210 -1.65 4.55 36.42
CA VAL A 210 -2.22 3.34 35.81
C VAL A 210 -3.48 3.71 35.02
N GLU A 211 -4.38 4.49 35.60
CA GLU A 211 -5.60 4.94 34.93
C GLU A 211 -5.29 5.78 33.67
N MET A 212 -4.33 6.71 33.73
CA MET A 212 -3.87 7.46 32.57
C MET A 212 -3.27 6.55 31.48
N THR A 213 -2.46 5.56 31.86
CA THR A 213 -1.86 4.62 30.88
C THR A 213 -2.89 3.72 30.23
N GLU A 214 -3.89 3.24 30.99
CA GLU A 214 -5.01 2.48 30.46
C GLU A 214 -5.83 3.32 29.47
N GLN A 215 -6.11 4.58 29.80
CA GLN A 215 -6.80 5.51 28.90
C GLN A 215 -6.01 5.75 27.61
N GLN A 216 -4.68 5.91 27.69
CA GLN A 216 -3.83 6.06 26.51
C GLN A 216 -3.78 4.79 25.65
N ALA A 217 -3.68 3.61 26.27
CA ALA A 217 -3.69 2.33 25.57
C ALA A 217 -5.01 2.10 24.83
N VAL A 218 -6.13 2.43 25.48
CA VAL A 218 -7.48 2.34 24.91
C VAL A 218 -7.64 3.33 23.75
N LYS A 219 -7.14 4.58 23.88
CA LYS A 219 -7.12 5.57 22.78
C LYS A 219 -6.28 5.10 21.59
N LEU A 220 -5.07 4.57 21.84
CA LEU A 220 -4.18 4.07 20.79
C LEU A 220 -4.79 2.88 20.05
N ALA A 221 -5.42 1.94 20.78
CA ALA A 221 -6.14 0.83 20.18
C ALA A 221 -7.32 1.30 19.32
N GLY A 222 -8.02 2.37 19.73
CA GLY A 222 -9.06 3.03 18.94
C GLY A 222 -8.54 3.58 17.61
N LEU A 223 -7.44 4.34 17.65
CA LEU A 223 -6.80 4.92 16.46
C LEU A 223 -6.31 3.83 15.50
N GLN A 224 -5.70 2.74 16.00
CA GLN A 224 -5.25 1.63 15.16
C GLN A 224 -6.42 0.92 14.44
N ARG A 225 -7.55 0.73 15.13
CA ARG A 225 -8.76 0.15 14.50
C ARG A 225 -9.29 1.06 13.40
N GLN A 226 -9.22 2.37 13.59
CA GLN A 226 -9.66 3.34 12.60
C GLN A 226 -8.70 3.47 11.44
N GLU A 227 -7.39 3.46 11.67
CA GLU A 227 -6.39 3.39 10.61
C GLU A 227 -6.67 2.18 9.72
N HIS A 228 -6.92 1.02 10.34
CA HIS A 228 -7.25 -0.20 9.61
C HIS A 228 -8.54 -0.06 8.81
N ALA A 229 -9.60 0.52 9.39
CA ALA A 229 -10.86 0.74 8.71
C ALA A 229 -10.74 1.73 7.53
N ILE A 230 -9.99 2.82 7.72
CA ILE A 230 -9.67 3.81 6.69
C ILE A 230 -8.88 3.12 5.59
N ARG A 231 -7.83 2.37 5.92
CA ARG A 231 -7.02 1.62 4.94
C ARG A 231 -7.88 0.66 4.12
N ILE A 232 -8.80 -0.07 4.75
CA ILE A 232 -9.77 -0.92 4.04
C ILE A 232 -10.66 -0.09 3.10
N ARG A 233 -11.14 1.08 3.54
CA ARG A 233 -11.95 1.99 2.71
C ARG A 233 -11.17 2.50 1.52
N VAL A 234 -9.96 3.05 1.73
CA VAL A 234 -9.06 3.50 0.66
C VAL A 234 -8.80 2.38 -0.35
N MET A 235 -8.56 1.16 0.13
CA MET A 235 -8.38 -0.01 -0.75
C MET A 235 -9.64 -0.34 -1.55
N ARG A 236 -10.82 -0.20 -0.96
CA ARG A 236 -12.11 -0.44 -1.63
C ARG A 236 -12.39 0.63 -2.68
N ASP A 237 -12.12 1.89 -2.38
CA ASP A 237 -12.26 3.00 -3.32
C ASP A 237 -11.28 2.84 -4.47
N HIS A 238 -10.06 2.42 -4.15
CA HIS A 238 -9.09 2.08 -5.18
C HIS A 238 -9.54 0.89 -6.03
N GLU A 239 -10.06 -0.19 -5.41
CA GLU A 239 -10.66 -1.31 -6.14
C GLU A 239 -11.81 -0.86 -7.04
N SER A 240 -12.55 0.19 -6.66
CA SER A 240 -13.61 0.77 -7.48
C SER A 240 -13.08 1.45 -8.75
N LEU A 241 -11.97 2.19 -8.67
CA LEU A 241 -11.25 2.73 -9.83
C LEU A 241 -10.82 1.60 -10.78
N TRP A 242 -10.32 0.49 -10.23
CA TRP A 242 -9.98 -0.70 -11.03
C TRP A 242 -11.19 -1.35 -11.73
N ARG A 243 -12.44 -1.02 -11.39
CA ARG A 243 -13.62 -1.66 -12.02
C ARG A 243 -13.76 -1.25 -13.48
N HIS A 244 -13.62 0.03 -13.78
CA HIS A 244 -13.67 0.55 -15.16
C HIS A 244 -12.50 0.03 -15.99
N GLU A 245 -11.39 -0.25 -15.33
CA GLU A 245 -10.18 -0.74 -15.96
C GLU A 245 -10.26 -2.20 -16.45
N ARG A 246 -11.13 -3.03 -15.89
CA ARG A 246 -11.22 -4.47 -16.22
C ARG A 246 -11.66 -4.71 -17.66
N THR A 247 -12.56 -3.91 -18.20
CA THR A 247 -13.02 -4.04 -19.60
C THR A 247 -11.89 -3.68 -20.57
N SER A 248 -11.17 -2.60 -20.31
CA SER A 248 -10.02 -2.20 -21.12
C SER A 248 -8.88 -3.24 -21.08
N MET A 249 -8.61 -3.83 -19.90
CA MET A 249 -7.67 -4.95 -19.80
C MET A 249 -8.15 -6.16 -20.62
N ALA A 250 -9.43 -6.48 -20.57
CA ALA A 250 -9.98 -7.58 -21.36
C ALA A 250 -9.77 -7.37 -22.86
N ILE A 251 -10.00 -6.15 -23.37
CA ILE A 251 -9.77 -5.83 -24.79
C ILE A 251 -8.28 -5.94 -25.15
N THR A 252 -7.40 -5.47 -24.27
CA THR A 252 -5.94 -5.59 -24.46
C THR A 252 -5.49 -7.05 -24.52
N ILE A 253 -5.94 -7.89 -23.58
CA ILE A 253 -5.65 -9.33 -23.57
C ILE A 253 -6.27 -10.02 -24.79
N ALA A 254 -7.48 -9.64 -25.20
CA ALA A 254 -8.12 -10.19 -26.39
C ALA A 254 -7.31 -9.90 -27.66
N THR A 255 -6.72 -8.70 -27.72
CA THR A 255 -5.84 -8.33 -28.83
C THR A 255 -4.61 -9.23 -28.83
N TRP A 256 -3.96 -9.47 -27.69
CA TRP A 256 -2.83 -10.41 -27.58
C TRP A 256 -3.17 -11.84 -27.96
N VAL A 257 -4.35 -12.32 -27.55
CA VAL A 257 -4.86 -13.63 -27.94
C VAL A 257 -4.97 -13.69 -29.46
N ALA A 258 -5.45 -12.64 -30.12
CA ALA A 258 -5.53 -12.59 -31.58
C ALA A 258 -4.13 -12.68 -32.24
N TYR A 259 -3.12 -11.98 -31.70
CA TYR A 259 -1.73 -12.11 -32.16
C TYR A 259 -1.19 -13.55 -32.00
N MET A 260 -1.43 -14.17 -30.84
CA MET A 260 -0.99 -15.55 -30.58
C MET A 260 -1.69 -16.56 -31.49
N CYS A 261 -2.98 -16.36 -31.80
CA CYS A 261 -3.72 -17.16 -32.76
C CYS A 261 -3.18 -17.04 -34.19
N ALA A 262 -2.73 -15.84 -34.58
CA ALA A 262 -2.18 -15.61 -35.91
C ALA A 262 -0.75 -16.16 -36.09
N GLY A 263 0.04 -16.24 -35.00
CA GLY A 263 1.44 -16.68 -35.02
C GLY A 263 1.70 -17.98 -35.78
N PRO A 264 0.98 -19.10 -35.50
CA PRO A 264 1.17 -20.35 -36.23
C PRO A 264 0.93 -20.19 -37.74
N TRP A 265 -0.12 -19.48 -38.16
CA TRP A 265 -0.36 -19.28 -39.59
C TRP A 265 0.79 -18.52 -40.26
N ILE A 266 1.29 -17.47 -39.62
CA ILE A 266 2.41 -16.67 -40.11
C ILE A 266 3.70 -17.50 -40.23
N TYR A 267 4.11 -18.18 -39.16
CA TYR A 267 5.42 -18.85 -39.15
C TYR A 267 5.43 -20.22 -39.85
N PHE A 268 4.28 -20.85 -40.04
CA PHE A 268 4.21 -22.08 -40.84
C PHE A 268 4.01 -21.80 -42.32
N LYS A 269 3.12 -20.86 -42.69
CA LYS A 269 2.72 -20.66 -44.09
C LYS A 269 3.33 -19.42 -44.74
N ALA A 270 3.51 -18.33 -44.01
CA ALA A 270 3.92 -17.03 -44.57
C ALA A 270 5.43 -16.74 -44.50
N THR A 271 6.25 -17.64 -43.96
CA THR A 271 7.72 -17.46 -43.84
C THR A 271 8.43 -17.13 -45.16
N ASN A 272 8.01 -17.76 -46.25
CA ASN A 272 8.63 -17.55 -47.57
C ASN A 272 7.87 -16.54 -48.44
N LYS A 273 6.79 -15.94 -47.93
CA LYS A 273 5.97 -15.00 -48.71
C LYS A 273 6.76 -13.71 -48.95
N GLY A 274 6.77 -13.24 -50.19
CA GLY A 274 7.51 -12.04 -50.61
C GLY A 274 9.02 -12.22 -50.73
N ARG A 275 9.56 -13.44 -50.53
CA ARG A 275 10.98 -13.72 -50.74
C ARG A 275 11.32 -13.66 -52.24
N LYS A 276 12.32 -12.86 -52.60
CA LYS A 276 12.95 -12.86 -53.93
C LYS A 276 14.17 -13.78 -53.92
N GLU A 277 14.44 -14.45 -55.03
CA GLU A 277 15.65 -15.26 -55.18
C GLU A 277 16.91 -14.40 -55.04
N GLY A 278 17.93 -14.92 -54.35
CA GLY A 278 19.16 -14.18 -54.06
C GLY A 278 19.07 -13.11 -52.96
N CYS A 279 17.87 -12.79 -52.45
CA CYS A 279 17.70 -11.84 -51.36
C CYS A 279 17.68 -12.55 -50.00
N ASP A 280 18.70 -12.29 -49.17
CA ASP A 280 18.78 -12.79 -47.78
C ASP A 280 18.52 -11.66 -46.79
N VAL A 281 17.32 -11.65 -46.20
CA VAL A 281 16.94 -10.65 -45.19
C VAL A 281 17.48 -11.10 -43.83
N LYS A 282 18.30 -10.25 -43.20
CA LYS A 282 18.93 -10.49 -41.90
C LYS A 282 18.30 -9.64 -40.82
N PHE A 283 17.67 -10.27 -39.84
CA PHE A 283 17.22 -9.60 -38.63
C PHE A 283 18.41 -9.42 -37.69
N ARG A 284 18.74 -8.18 -37.31
CA ARG A 284 19.90 -7.92 -36.46
C ARG A 284 19.47 -7.86 -35.00
N THR A 285 19.79 -8.93 -34.27
CA THR A 285 19.80 -8.87 -32.80
C THR A 285 20.96 -7.99 -32.34
N LEU A 286 20.95 -7.53 -31.08
CA LEU A 286 22.02 -6.67 -30.54
C LEU A 286 23.43 -7.25 -30.73
N ILE A 287 23.56 -8.58 -30.83
CA ILE A 287 24.85 -9.27 -30.85
C ILE A 287 25.19 -9.79 -32.25
N PHE A 288 24.24 -10.44 -32.95
CA PHE A 288 24.52 -11.07 -34.24
C PHE A 288 23.39 -10.87 -35.26
N PRO A 289 23.71 -10.64 -36.55
CA PRO A 289 22.73 -10.68 -37.62
C PRO A 289 22.31 -12.14 -37.88
N ILE A 290 21.01 -12.41 -37.81
CA ILE A 290 20.42 -13.72 -38.05
C ILE A 290 19.60 -13.62 -39.33
N SER A 291 19.91 -14.43 -40.34
CA SER A 291 19.04 -14.54 -41.53
C SER A 291 17.64 -14.98 -41.09
N VAL A 292 16.61 -14.26 -41.52
CA VAL A 292 15.21 -14.60 -41.27
C VAL A 292 14.87 -15.94 -41.92
N TYR A 293 15.59 -16.31 -42.98
CA TYR A 293 15.46 -17.58 -43.68
C TYR A 293 16.33 -18.70 -43.10
N ASN A 294 17.08 -18.44 -42.02
CA ASN A 294 17.83 -19.48 -41.34
C ASN A 294 16.85 -20.55 -40.81
N ARG A 295 17.09 -21.81 -41.18
CA ARG A 295 16.24 -22.95 -40.80
C ARG A 295 16.10 -23.09 -39.28
N ALA A 296 17.16 -22.86 -38.53
CA ALA A 296 17.12 -22.91 -37.06
C ALA A 296 16.24 -21.79 -36.50
N TYR A 297 16.34 -20.57 -37.03
CA TYR A 297 15.53 -19.44 -36.59
C TYR A 297 14.04 -19.62 -36.92
N ILE A 298 13.72 -20.09 -38.13
CA ILE A 298 12.33 -20.44 -38.50
C ILE A 298 11.78 -21.53 -37.57
N THR A 299 12.59 -22.54 -37.25
CA THR A 299 12.19 -23.63 -36.34
C THR A 299 11.92 -23.09 -34.95
N TYR A 300 12.79 -22.21 -34.43
CA TYR A 300 12.57 -21.49 -33.19
C TYR A 300 11.26 -20.69 -33.19
N LEU A 301 10.98 -19.90 -34.24
CA LEU A 301 9.74 -19.11 -34.33
C LEU A 301 8.48 -19.99 -34.39
N ARG A 302 8.54 -21.13 -35.10
CA ARG A 302 7.42 -22.09 -35.15
C ARG A 302 7.15 -22.70 -33.78
N VAL A 303 8.21 -23.12 -33.07
CA VAL A 303 8.11 -23.65 -31.71
C VAL A 303 7.53 -22.60 -30.76
N LEU A 304 8.03 -21.36 -30.84
CA LEU A 304 7.54 -20.24 -30.03
C LEU A 304 6.05 -19.97 -30.29
N ALA A 305 5.59 -20.02 -31.55
CA ALA A 305 4.19 -19.87 -31.88
C ALA A 305 3.32 -21.04 -31.41
N CYS A 306 3.82 -22.28 -31.41
CA CYS A 306 3.11 -23.40 -30.81
C CYS A 306 2.92 -23.20 -29.29
N PHE A 307 3.95 -22.73 -28.59
CA PHE A 307 3.84 -22.38 -27.17
C PHE A 307 2.86 -21.21 -26.94
N GLY A 308 2.95 -20.16 -27.74
CA GLY A 308 2.01 -19.03 -27.67
C GLY A 308 0.57 -19.47 -27.92
N PHE A 309 0.35 -20.33 -28.91
CA PHE A 309 -0.97 -20.89 -29.20
C PHE A 309 -1.50 -21.78 -28.07
N ALA A 310 -0.64 -22.53 -27.38
CA ALA A 310 -1.04 -23.30 -26.20
C ALA A 310 -1.52 -22.41 -25.03
N LEU A 311 -1.13 -21.14 -24.98
CA LEU A 311 -1.59 -20.16 -23.98
C LEU A 311 -2.91 -19.47 -24.37
N VAL A 312 -3.39 -19.63 -25.62
CA VAL A 312 -4.64 -19.03 -26.10
C VAL A 312 -5.85 -19.36 -25.22
N PRO A 313 -6.08 -20.63 -24.79
CA PRO A 313 -7.22 -20.95 -23.93
C PRO A 313 -7.19 -20.18 -22.59
N ILE A 314 -6.00 -20.01 -22.00
CA ILE A 314 -5.81 -19.23 -20.76
C ILE A 314 -6.15 -17.76 -21.03
N GLY A 315 -5.69 -17.20 -22.14
CA GLY A 315 -6.00 -15.82 -22.54
C GLY A 315 -7.49 -15.61 -22.79
N VAL A 316 -8.17 -16.51 -23.51
CA VAL A 316 -9.62 -16.45 -23.74
C VAL A 316 -10.40 -16.51 -22.42
N PHE A 317 -10.01 -17.43 -21.52
CA PHE A 317 -10.61 -17.50 -20.19
C PHE A 317 -10.40 -16.20 -19.39
N ALA A 318 -9.20 -15.63 -19.44
CA ALA A 318 -8.90 -14.35 -18.78
C ALA A 318 -9.78 -13.22 -19.35
N VAL A 319 -9.90 -13.10 -20.67
CA VAL A 319 -10.79 -12.12 -21.34
C VAL A 319 -12.23 -12.28 -20.85
N GLY A 320 -12.77 -13.51 -20.90
CA GLY A 320 -14.12 -13.80 -20.43
C GLY A 320 -14.31 -13.45 -18.95
N SER A 321 -13.35 -13.78 -18.09
CA SER A 321 -13.38 -13.47 -16.66
C SER A 321 -13.38 -11.97 -16.40
N PHE A 322 -12.51 -11.21 -17.07
CA PHE A 322 -12.44 -9.76 -16.92
C PHE A 322 -13.68 -9.05 -17.46
N LEU A 323 -14.22 -9.48 -18.61
CA LEU A 323 -15.47 -8.96 -19.15
C LEU A 323 -16.65 -9.28 -18.23
N TYR A 324 -16.80 -10.54 -17.82
CA TYR A 324 -17.88 -10.98 -16.93
C TYR A 324 -17.86 -10.20 -15.63
N ARG A 325 -16.70 -10.08 -14.97
CA ARG A 325 -16.55 -9.27 -13.77
C ARG A 325 -16.91 -7.82 -14.06
N GLY A 326 -16.33 -7.20 -15.10
CA GLY A 326 -16.62 -5.82 -15.47
C GLY A 326 -18.12 -5.54 -15.67
N VAL A 327 -18.83 -6.47 -16.31
CA VAL A 327 -20.29 -6.40 -16.51
C VAL A 327 -21.06 -6.60 -15.21
N GLN A 328 -20.73 -7.63 -14.41
CA GLN A 328 -21.37 -7.85 -13.10
C GLN A 328 -21.25 -6.64 -12.19
N PHE A 329 -20.09 -5.96 -12.19
CA PHE A 329 -19.92 -4.75 -11.39
C PHE A 329 -20.84 -3.61 -11.83
N ARG A 330 -21.03 -3.40 -13.14
CA ARG A 330 -21.99 -2.39 -13.62
C ARG A 330 -23.42 -2.66 -13.13
N PHE A 331 -23.81 -3.92 -13.01
CA PHE A 331 -25.11 -4.31 -12.44
C PHE A 331 -25.17 -4.24 -10.91
N GLN A 332 -24.04 -4.39 -10.21
CA GLN A 332 -23.99 -4.26 -8.75
C GLN A 332 -24.03 -2.81 -8.28
N VAL A 333 -23.38 -1.89 -9.00
CA VAL A 333 -23.38 -0.44 -8.67
C VAL A 333 -24.79 0.15 -8.67
N THR A 334 -25.74 -0.45 -9.40
CA THR A 334 -27.13 -0.02 -9.41
C THR A 334 -27.90 -0.38 -8.14
N LYS A 335 -27.38 -1.28 -7.29
CA LYS A 335 -27.94 -1.55 -5.97
C LYS A 335 -27.22 -0.65 -4.97
N PRO A 336 -27.84 0.45 -4.50
CA PRO A 336 -27.26 1.20 -3.38
C PRO A 336 -27.05 0.21 -2.25
N GLU A 337 -25.80 0.05 -1.83
CA GLU A 337 -25.47 -0.72 -0.66
C GLU A 337 -26.22 -0.03 0.48
N LYS A 338 -27.34 -0.63 0.90
CA LYS A 338 -28.03 -0.22 2.11
C LYS A 338 -27.01 -0.49 3.20
N ILE A 339 -26.26 0.55 3.58
CA ILE A 339 -25.42 0.53 4.77
C ILE A 339 -26.36 0.03 5.85
N SER A 340 -26.11 -1.21 6.28
CA SER A 340 -26.96 -1.88 7.24
C SER A 340 -26.89 -1.06 8.51
N ASP A 341 -27.90 -0.22 8.75
CA ASP A 341 -28.03 0.60 9.95
C ASP A 341 -27.98 -0.26 11.24
N ASN A 342 -28.10 -1.59 11.11
CA ASN A 342 -27.93 -2.55 12.20
C ASN A 342 -26.55 -2.48 12.87
N SER A 343 -25.49 -2.03 12.18
CA SER A 343 -24.18 -1.80 12.82
C SER A 343 -24.17 -0.61 13.77
N ARG A 344 -25.08 0.38 13.58
CA ARG A 344 -25.28 1.46 14.55
C ARG A 344 -26.12 1.00 15.74
N THR A 345 -27.10 0.12 15.52
CA THR A 345 -28.01 -0.33 16.60
C THR A 345 -27.32 -1.28 17.59
N ALA A 346 -26.37 -2.10 17.15
CA ALA A 346 -25.64 -3.02 18.04
C ALA A 346 -24.67 -2.33 19.02
N LEU A 347 -24.37 -1.05 18.82
CA LEU A 347 -23.45 -0.26 19.66
C LEU A 347 -24.18 0.79 20.52
N SER A 348 -25.51 0.77 20.55
CA SER A 348 -26.31 1.83 21.19
C SER A 348 -26.89 1.45 22.57
N ASN A 349 -26.76 0.20 23.02
CA ASN A 349 -27.47 -0.30 24.21
C ASN A 349 -26.61 -0.45 25.48
N ASP A 350 -25.35 -0.01 25.48
CA ASP A 350 -24.49 -0.08 26.66
C ASP A 350 -24.18 1.32 27.19
N ASN A 351 -24.31 1.54 28.51
CA ASN A 351 -24.21 2.82 29.22
C ASN A 351 -22.83 3.51 29.13
N THR A 352 -21.96 3.06 28.24
CA THR A 352 -20.63 3.62 27.90
C THR A 352 -20.67 4.89 27.03
N THR A 353 -21.77 5.64 27.03
CA THR A 353 -21.94 6.85 26.20
C THR A 353 -20.90 7.93 26.51
N GLU A 354 -20.48 8.04 27.78
CA GLU A 354 -19.50 9.03 28.22
C GLU A 354 -18.07 8.65 27.79
N MET A 355 -17.70 7.38 27.95
CA MET A 355 -16.41 6.86 27.50
C MET A 355 -16.28 6.94 25.97
N ARG A 356 -17.39 6.76 25.24
CA ARG A 356 -17.44 6.88 23.77
C ARG A 356 -17.13 8.28 23.28
N ASN A 357 -17.70 9.32 23.91
CA ASN A 357 -17.47 10.70 23.50
C ASN A 357 -16.02 11.16 23.76
N ILE A 358 -15.34 10.58 24.74
CA ILE A 358 -13.93 10.85 25.04
C ILE A 358 -12.99 10.09 24.07
N LEU A 359 -13.45 8.97 23.52
CA LEU A 359 -12.64 8.09 22.66
C LEU A 359 -12.87 8.23 21.16
N GLU A 360 -13.94 8.91 20.74
CA GLU A 360 -14.12 9.16 19.31
C GLU A 360 -13.04 10.14 18.84
N PRO A 361 -12.21 9.74 17.86
CA PRO A 361 -11.21 10.62 17.28
C PRO A 361 -11.92 11.85 16.77
N THR A 362 -11.20 12.96 16.78
CA THR A 362 -11.69 14.15 16.11
C THR A 362 -11.79 13.86 14.60
N LYS A 363 -12.76 14.49 13.94
CA LYS A 363 -12.90 14.41 12.48
C LYS A 363 -11.59 14.79 11.77
N GLU A 364 -10.85 15.74 12.35
CA GLU A 364 -9.53 16.18 11.88
C GLU A 364 -8.47 15.07 11.98
N GLU A 365 -8.40 14.31 13.08
CA GLU A 365 -7.50 13.16 13.20
C GLU A 365 -7.80 12.09 12.15
N ILE A 366 -9.07 11.79 11.89
CA ILE A 366 -9.49 10.84 10.83
C ILE A 366 -9.05 11.35 9.45
N GLU A 367 -9.23 12.64 9.18
CA GLU A 367 -8.88 13.25 7.90
C GLU A 367 -7.36 13.26 7.67
N GLN A 368 -6.58 13.62 8.69
CA GLN A 368 -5.12 13.57 8.65
C GLN A 368 -4.60 12.14 8.46
N LEU A 369 -5.18 11.18 9.17
CA LEU A 369 -4.80 9.77 9.06
C LEU A 369 -5.14 9.22 7.67
N SER A 370 -6.31 9.56 7.14
CA SER A 370 -6.70 9.25 5.76
C SER A 370 -5.71 9.82 4.76
N LYS A 371 -5.41 11.12 4.86
CA LYS A 371 -4.45 11.81 3.99
C LYS A 371 -3.08 11.12 4.00
N LYS A 372 -2.57 10.78 5.19
CA LYS A 372 -1.31 10.05 5.34
C LYS A 372 -1.31 8.69 4.64
N VAL A 373 -2.37 7.90 4.84
CA VAL A 373 -2.50 6.57 4.20
C VAL A 373 -2.59 6.71 2.67
N TYR A 374 -3.34 7.68 2.16
CA TYR A 374 -3.40 7.98 0.73
C TYR A 374 -2.03 8.36 0.17
N GLU A 375 -1.31 9.24 0.85
CA GLU A 375 0.00 9.72 0.43
C GLU A 375 1.04 8.59 0.41
N GLU A 376 1.06 7.70 1.40
CA GLU A 376 1.92 6.52 1.42
C GLU A 376 1.66 5.59 0.21
N VAL A 377 0.39 5.32 -0.07
CA VAL A 377 -0.04 4.47 -1.18
C VAL A 377 0.33 5.12 -2.52
N GLU A 378 0.15 6.43 -2.63
CA GLU A 378 0.49 7.19 -3.83
C GLU A 378 2.01 7.28 -4.04
N ASN A 379 2.78 7.52 -3.00
CA ASN A 379 4.24 7.55 -3.05
C ASN A 379 4.80 6.20 -3.51
N LEU A 380 4.26 5.08 -3.02
CA LEU A 380 4.63 3.76 -3.50
C LEU A 380 4.29 3.57 -4.98
N ARG A 381 3.13 4.04 -5.42
CA ARG A 381 2.70 3.98 -6.82
C ARG A 381 3.61 4.82 -7.72
N ARG A 382 3.90 6.06 -7.34
CA ARG A 382 4.84 6.96 -8.04
C ARG A 382 6.24 6.35 -8.09
N PHE A 383 6.69 5.75 -7.00
CA PHE A 383 7.98 5.05 -6.93
C PHE A 383 8.06 3.90 -7.95
N ILE A 384 7.11 2.95 -7.92
CA ILE A 384 7.10 1.81 -8.85
C ILE A 384 7.05 2.31 -10.30
N TYR A 385 6.22 3.30 -10.57
CA TYR A 385 6.04 3.85 -11.91
C TYR A 385 7.30 4.56 -12.41
N ARG A 386 7.79 5.57 -11.68
CA ARG A 386 8.90 6.44 -12.09
C ARG A 386 10.25 5.71 -12.03
N ARG A 387 10.48 4.84 -11.04
CA ARG A 387 11.79 4.20 -10.82
C ARG A 387 11.96 2.86 -11.53
N ILE A 388 10.90 2.09 -11.72
CA ILE A 388 11.01 0.74 -12.29
C ILE A 388 10.41 0.73 -13.68
N ALA A 389 9.15 1.13 -13.79
CA ALA A 389 8.36 0.87 -14.97
C ALA A 389 8.79 1.78 -16.16
N VAL A 390 8.92 3.09 -15.92
CA VAL A 390 9.32 4.05 -16.97
C VAL A 390 10.73 3.76 -17.53
N PRO A 391 11.79 3.56 -16.71
CA PRO A 391 13.11 3.23 -17.22
C PRO A 391 13.14 1.93 -18.00
N PHE A 392 12.40 0.90 -17.55
CA PHE A 392 12.28 -0.36 -18.27
C PHE A 392 11.65 -0.16 -19.66
N CYS A 393 10.57 0.61 -19.76
CA CYS A 393 9.95 0.95 -21.04
C CYS A 393 10.87 1.74 -21.96
N ILE A 394 11.56 2.76 -21.44
CA ILE A 394 12.51 3.56 -22.22
C ILE A 394 13.65 2.67 -22.74
N CYS A 395 14.23 1.84 -21.87
CA CYS A 395 15.28 0.90 -22.23
C CYS A 395 14.81 -0.06 -23.34
N PHE A 396 13.61 -0.63 -23.19
CA PHE A 396 13.03 -1.52 -24.19
C PHE A 396 12.77 -0.82 -25.53
N LEU A 397 12.22 0.40 -25.51
CA LEU A 397 11.98 1.20 -26.71
C LEU A 397 13.30 1.54 -27.42
N VAL A 398 14.33 1.95 -26.68
CA VAL A 398 15.67 2.24 -27.23
C VAL A 398 16.27 0.99 -27.86
N VAL A 399 16.23 -0.15 -27.16
CA VAL A 399 16.73 -1.44 -27.69
C VAL A 399 15.98 -1.83 -28.96
N THR A 400 14.66 -1.65 -28.99
CA THR A 400 13.83 -1.95 -30.16
C THR A 400 14.17 -1.03 -31.32
N ALA A 401 14.27 0.29 -31.09
CA ALA A 401 14.62 1.28 -32.11
C ALA A 401 16.01 1.01 -32.71
N VAL A 402 17.02 0.74 -31.85
CA VAL A 402 18.36 0.37 -32.29
C VAL A 402 18.35 -0.93 -33.09
N SER A 403 17.59 -1.94 -32.67
CA SER A 403 17.49 -3.21 -33.40
C SER A 403 16.84 -3.05 -34.78
N VAL A 404 15.80 -2.21 -34.89
CA VAL A 404 15.15 -1.88 -36.16
C VAL A 404 16.12 -1.14 -37.09
N GLU A 405 16.80 -0.11 -36.59
CA GLU A 405 17.78 0.68 -37.35
C GLU A 405 18.95 -0.18 -37.85
N LEU A 406 19.50 -1.03 -36.98
CA LEU A 406 20.54 -1.99 -37.36
C LEU A 406 20.06 -3.00 -38.39
N THR A 407 18.78 -3.39 -38.33
CA THR A 407 18.16 -4.27 -39.32
C THR A 407 18.01 -3.56 -40.67
N ILE A 408 17.57 -2.29 -40.69
CA ILE A 408 17.49 -1.47 -41.91
C ILE A 408 18.87 -1.36 -42.58
N LYS A 409 19.89 -0.97 -41.80
CA LYS A 409 21.28 -0.84 -42.27
C LYS A 409 21.86 -2.14 -42.81
N THR A 410 21.65 -3.25 -42.11
CA THR A 410 22.24 -4.55 -42.49
C THR A 410 21.66 -5.09 -43.80
N ASN A 411 20.42 -4.72 -44.12
CA ASN A 411 19.73 -5.17 -45.33
C ASN A 411 19.80 -4.16 -46.48
N ASN A 412 20.50 -3.03 -46.31
CA ASN A 412 20.53 -1.93 -47.27
C ASN A 412 19.11 -1.56 -47.76
N ILE A 413 18.15 -1.50 -46.84
CA ILE A 413 16.77 -1.15 -47.18
C ILE A 413 16.78 0.33 -47.56
N ASP A 414 16.61 0.61 -48.84
CA ASP A 414 16.46 1.96 -49.33
C ASP A 414 15.07 2.49 -48.95
N LEU A 415 15.06 3.45 -48.02
CA LEU A 415 13.83 4.14 -47.60
C LEU A 415 13.61 5.44 -48.38
N SER A 416 14.51 5.82 -49.30
CA SER A 416 14.41 7.09 -50.04
C SER A 416 13.21 7.16 -50.97
N GLU A 417 12.81 6.02 -51.54
CA GLU A 417 11.60 5.91 -52.38
C GLU A 417 10.31 5.86 -51.55
N SER A 418 10.39 5.42 -50.28
CA SER A 418 9.25 5.43 -49.38
C SER A 418 9.09 6.83 -48.78
N SER A 419 8.28 7.66 -49.42
CA SER A 419 7.90 8.96 -48.85
C SER A 419 7.35 8.76 -47.43
N ILE A 420 7.72 9.65 -46.51
CA ILE A 420 7.11 9.75 -45.15
C ILE A 420 5.59 9.86 -45.24
N LEU A 421 5.06 10.37 -46.36
CA LEU A 421 3.62 10.46 -46.61
C LEU A 421 2.99 9.11 -47.01
N SER A 422 3.78 8.06 -47.24
CA SER A 422 3.24 6.72 -47.48
C SER A 422 2.42 6.28 -46.27
N THR A 423 1.21 5.82 -46.53
CA THR A 423 0.21 5.49 -45.50
C THR A 423 0.76 4.47 -44.48
N SER A 424 1.68 3.61 -44.92
CA SER A 424 2.33 2.60 -44.09
C SER A 424 3.31 3.16 -43.06
N GLN A 425 3.93 4.32 -43.30
CA GLN A 425 4.86 4.98 -42.37
C GLN A 425 4.19 6.12 -41.59
N LEU A 426 3.34 6.90 -42.27
CA LEU A 426 2.63 8.02 -41.66
C LEU A 426 1.68 7.57 -40.55
N LEU A 427 0.95 6.47 -40.77
CA LEU A 427 -0.07 6.03 -39.82
C LEU A 427 0.55 5.56 -38.49
N PRO A 428 1.59 4.69 -38.47
CA PRO A 428 2.29 4.37 -37.22
C PRO A 428 2.93 5.60 -36.56
N LEU A 429 3.48 6.54 -37.33
CA LEU A 429 4.08 7.76 -36.79
C LEU A 429 3.03 8.66 -36.12
N LEU A 430 1.91 8.93 -36.81
CA LEU A 430 0.81 9.71 -36.26
C LEU A 430 0.25 9.03 -35.02
N VAL A 431 0.04 7.72 -35.06
CA VAL A 431 -0.44 6.95 -33.92
C VAL A 431 0.55 7.04 -32.75
N ALA A 432 1.85 6.91 -32.98
CA ALA A 432 2.87 7.09 -31.95
C ALA A 432 2.87 8.51 -31.39
N CYS A 433 2.82 9.55 -32.24
CA CYS A 433 2.76 10.94 -31.81
C CYS A 433 1.49 11.25 -31.01
N PHE A 434 0.32 10.84 -31.47
CA PHE A 434 -0.95 11.08 -30.79
C PHE A 434 -1.08 10.33 -29.47
N THR A 435 -0.38 9.21 -29.30
CA THR A 435 -0.39 8.44 -28.05
C THR A 435 0.71 8.84 -27.09
N ALA A 436 1.86 9.28 -27.58
CA ALA A 436 2.94 9.83 -26.75
C ALA A 436 2.63 11.25 -26.27
N SER A 437 1.95 12.05 -27.08
CA SER A 437 1.65 13.47 -26.78
C SER A 437 0.92 13.65 -25.44
N PRO A 438 -0.20 12.96 -25.13
CA PRO A 438 -0.88 13.11 -23.84
C PRO A 438 0.01 12.75 -22.65
N VAL A 439 0.82 11.69 -22.78
CA VAL A 439 1.74 11.24 -21.71
C VAL A 439 2.84 12.29 -21.48
N PHE A 440 3.38 12.86 -22.55
CA PHE A 440 4.41 13.89 -22.48
C PHE A 440 3.88 15.21 -21.92
N PHE A 441 2.75 15.70 -22.42
CA PHE A 441 2.10 16.91 -21.89
C PHE A 441 1.73 16.75 -20.42
N HIS A 442 1.23 15.57 -20.02
CA HIS A 442 0.97 15.30 -18.61
C HIS A 442 2.25 15.35 -17.76
N GLY A 443 3.34 14.71 -18.20
CA GLY A 443 4.61 14.77 -17.48
C GLY A 443 5.13 16.19 -17.28
N ILE A 444 4.95 17.07 -18.28
CA ILE A 444 5.27 18.50 -18.17
C ILE A 444 4.36 19.19 -17.16
N VAL A 445 3.05 19.01 -17.26
CA VAL A 445 2.06 19.63 -16.35
C VAL A 445 2.29 19.19 -14.91
N GLU A 446 2.56 17.90 -14.68
CA GLU A 446 2.87 17.36 -13.35
C GLU A 446 4.16 17.96 -12.79
N SER A 447 5.23 18.05 -13.61
CA SER A 447 6.49 18.70 -13.20
C SER A 447 6.27 20.18 -12.83
N MET A 448 5.48 20.90 -13.62
CA MET A 448 5.17 22.31 -13.34
C MET A 448 4.32 22.48 -12.07
N ASN A 449 3.42 21.54 -11.79
CA ASN A 449 2.60 21.56 -10.58
C ASN A 449 3.42 21.21 -9.34
N ASP A 450 4.36 20.26 -9.45
CA ASP A 450 5.30 19.92 -8.37
C ASP A 450 6.19 21.15 -8.04
N GLU A 451 6.73 21.84 -9.06
CA GLU A 451 7.50 23.08 -8.88
C GLU A 451 6.69 24.21 -8.23
N ARG A 452 5.42 24.37 -8.61
CA ARG A 452 4.52 25.37 -7.98
C ARG A 452 4.26 25.06 -6.51
N LYS A 453 4.01 23.80 -6.17
CA LYS A 453 3.79 23.39 -4.77
C LYS A 453 5.02 23.65 -3.91
N GLU A 454 6.23 23.35 -4.41
CA GLU A 454 7.47 23.66 -3.71
C GLU A 454 7.67 25.18 -3.53
N ALA A 455 7.27 26.00 -4.51
CA ALA A 455 7.35 27.45 -4.40
C ALA A 455 6.36 28.01 -3.37
N ASP A 456 5.12 27.49 -3.35
CA ASP A 456 4.09 27.90 -2.41
C ASP A 456 4.50 27.52 -0.96
N GLU A 457 5.00 26.30 -0.73
CA GLU A 457 5.48 25.87 0.59
C GLU A 457 6.64 26.74 1.11
N LYS A 458 7.56 27.15 0.23
CA LYS A 458 8.65 28.07 0.60
C LYS A 458 8.14 29.48 0.94
N SER A 459 7.06 29.93 0.30
CA SER A 459 6.49 31.26 0.54
C SER A 459 5.72 31.38 1.86
N PHE A 460 5.13 30.30 2.36
CA PHE A 460 4.43 30.28 3.65
C PHE A 460 5.34 30.03 4.85
N GLY A 461 6.56 29.52 4.63
CA GLY A 461 7.54 29.25 5.67
C GLY A 461 8.51 30.41 5.98
N ALA A 462 8.44 31.52 5.25
CA ALA A 462 9.26 32.73 5.42
C ALA A 462 8.39 33.90 5.90
#